data_AF-A0A8T2GQI2-F1
#
_entry.id   AF-A0A8T2GQI2-F1
#
_cell.length_a   1.000
_cell.length_b   1.000
_cell.length_c   1.000
_cell.angle_alpha   90.00
_cell.angle_beta   90.00
_cell.angle_gamma   90.00
#
_symmetry.space_group_name_H-M   'P 1'
#
loop_
_entity.id
_entity.type
_entity.pdbx_description
1 polymer ?
#
loop_
_entity_poly.entity_id
_entity_poly.type
_entity_poly.pdbx_seq_one_letter_code
_entity_poly.pdbx_strand_id
1 'polypeptide(L)'
;MVRDIVDDPLDEDDIALVKTYGLVPYSAPIKKVEKEIKELTEKINDLCGIKESDTGLAPLSKQMMQEGQPLQVGYVSCFRYIPIDLLMDIFSRVPAKSIARFRCVSKLWESILCRPDFKELFMTMSSIRPPLLLFTFQDDDGNLFFFSSPHPQIPCNENTSLVPTRYHVQHTTDSFSEIGSPLCGFICRRGKRNLDTMVICNPVTGESVSLPKVELKSINTETRPYLGYDPVRKQLKVLCIKSDDIPNTCDEHQVLTLENGNHLWRTIQCKPHYPKSDGICIDGILYYTAGFDMRARVSMVVCFDVRSEKFSFINIHVFMLMNDSCTLINYKGKLGALQFTCLSPKRLRFWVLVNAEKNIWTKCIYALPPLWNNLVQHTELAIVGMTDGGEVVLSQYCLIYAFYIYYFNLESKSLTRVQIQDVEMFKRTRVYTSLGYVENFKLITQGRLF
;
A
#
# COMPACT_ATOMS: atom_id res chain seq x y z
N MET A 1 32.82 -41.27 33.75
CA MET A 1 33.89 -40.68 32.93
C MET A 1 33.57 -39.21 32.74
N VAL A 2 34.18 -38.39 33.59
CA VAL A 2 34.29 -36.93 33.47
C VAL A 2 35.75 -36.68 33.84
N ARG A 3 36.52 -36.07 32.94
CA ARG A 3 37.87 -35.59 33.24
C ARG A 3 37.75 -34.08 33.37
N ASP A 4 38.03 -33.58 34.56
CA ASP A 4 38.10 -32.17 34.89
C ASP A 4 39.26 -31.52 34.12
N ILE A 5 38.97 -30.41 33.44
CA ILE A 5 39.98 -29.52 32.85
C ILE A 5 40.36 -28.55 33.96
N VAL A 6 41.64 -28.54 34.34
CA VAL A 6 42.21 -27.56 35.27
C VAL A 6 42.70 -26.40 34.41
N ASP A 7 42.19 -25.20 34.65
CA ASP A 7 42.68 -23.96 34.03
C ASP A 7 44.05 -23.59 34.63
N ASP A 8 45.07 -23.46 33.80
CA ASP A 8 46.38 -22.94 34.20
C ASP A 8 46.34 -21.40 34.34
N PRO A 9 47.08 -20.81 35.30
CA PRO A 9 47.14 -19.36 35.49
C PRO A 9 47.90 -18.65 34.36
N LEU A 10 47.39 -17.47 33.97
CA LEU A 10 47.93 -16.58 32.92
C LEU A 10 49.42 -16.27 33.15
N ASP A 11 50.23 -16.34 32.09
CA ASP A 11 51.66 -16.05 32.16
C ASP A 11 51.98 -14.55 31.95
N GLU A 12 53.25 -14.18 32.12
CA GLU A 12 53.67 -12.77 31.99
C GLU A 12 53.48 -12.21 30.57
N ASP A 13 53.50 -13.07 29.56
CA ASP A 13 53.27 -12.68 28.17
C ASP A 13 51.78 -12.41 27.91
N ASP A 14 50.88 -13.21 28.51
CA ASP A 14 49.43 -12.96 28.51
C ASP A 14 49.08 -11.62 29.16
N ILE A 15 49.72 -11.30 30.30
CA ILE A 15 49.52 -10.02 31.01
C ILE A 15 50.06 -8.85 30.18
N ALA A 16 51.19 -9.02 29.49
CA ALA A 16 51.76 -8.00 28.62
C ALA A 16 50.87 -7.70 27.41
N LEU A 17 50.26 -8.73 26.81
CA LEU A 17 49.33 -8.63 25.68
C LEU A 17 48.04 -7.87 26.07
N VAL A 18 47.48 -8.16 27.25
CA VAL A 18 46.29 -7.46 27.77
C VAL A 18 46.58 -5.98 28.06
N LYS A 19 47.79 -5.65 28.54
CA LYS A 19 48.20 -4.25 28.77
C LYS A 19 48.41 -3.46 27.47
N THR A 20 48.75 -4.11 26.36
CA THR A 20 48.91 -3.45 25.06
C THR A 20 47.58 -3.22 24.34
N TYR A 21 46.57 -4.06 24.58
CA TYR A 21 45.24 -3.95 23.96
C TYR A 21 44.50 -2.63 24.27
N GLY A 22 44.85 -1.95 25.37
CA GLY A 22 44.26 -0.66 25.77
C GLY A 22 44.89 0.58 25.13
N LEU A 23 45.98 0.43 24.36
CA LEU A 23 46.77 1.53 23.80
C LEU A 23 46.67 1.56 22.26
N VAL A 24 45.44 1.65 21.74
CA VAL A 24 45.18 1.86 20.30
C VAL A 24 45.58 3.30 19.93
N PRO A 25 46.15 3.58 18.73
CA PRO A 25 46.64 4.92 18.32
C PRO A 25 45.62 6.06 18.43
N TYR A 26 44.32 5.74 18.49
CA TYR A 26 43.23 6.71 18.62
C TYR A 26 42.78 6.96 20.06
N SER A 27 43.29 6.22 21.05
CA SER A 27 42.91 6.35 22.46
C SER A 27 43.19 7.75 23.04
N ALA A 28 44.34 8.33 22.71
CA ALA A 28 44.70 9.68 23.13
C ALA A 28 43.87 10.78 22.42
N PRO A 29 43.68 10.74 21.08
CA PRO A 29 42.73 11.62 20.40
C PRO A 29 41.30 11.54 20.94
N ILE A 30 40.79 10.34 21.21
CA ILE A 30 39.43 10.14 21.75
C ILE A 30 39.31 10.77 23.14
N LYS A 31 40.24 10.48 24.06
CA LYS A 31 40.25 11.10 25.40
C LYS A 31 40.34 12.62 25.35
N LYS A 32 41.05 13.17 24.36
CA LYS A 32 41.13 14.62 24.14
C LYS A 32 39.76 15.19 23.75
N VAL A 33 39.09 14.56 22.79
CA VAL A 33 37.74 14.97 22.33
C VAL A 33 36.71 14.82 23.46
N GLU A 34 36.75 13.73 24.23
CA GLU A 34 35.87 13.53 25.39
C GLU A 34 36.04 14.64 26.44
N LYS A 35 37.28 15.07 26.67
CA LYS A 35 37.57 16.20 27.57
C LYS A 35 37.03 17.52 27.02
N GLU A 36 37.22 17.79 25.73
CA GLU A 36 36.70 19.01 25.08
C GLU A 36 35.17 19.07 25.11
N ILE A 37 34.49 17.93 24.89
CA ILE A 37 33.04 17.82 25.02
C ILE A 37 32.59 18.15 26.45
N LYS A 38 33.27 17.61 27.46
CA LYS A 38 32.95 17.87 28.86
C LYS A 38 33.11 19.35 29.23
N GLU A 39 34.21 19.97 28.82
CA GLU A 39 34.47 21.40 29.07
C GLU A 39 33.45 22.31 28.36
N LEU A 40 33.04 21.96 27.13
CA LEU A 40 31.98 22.69 26.42
C LEU A 40 30.63 22.52 27.10
N THR A 41 30.35 21.33 27.63
CA THR A 41 29.11 21.04 28.35
C THR A 41 29.01 21.86 29.64
N GLU A 42 30.10 21.96 30.41
CA GLU A 42 30.18 22.82 31.59
C GLU A 42 29.96 24.30 31.24
N LYS A 43 30.60 24.82 30.17
CA LYS A 43 30.39 26.20 29.71
C LYS A 43 28.95 26.48 29.27
N ILE A 44 28.31 25.54 28.59
CA ILE A 44 26.90 25.66 28.18
C ILE A 44 26.00 25.69 29.41
N ASN A 45 26.26 24.84 30.40
CA ASN A 45 25.49 24.80 31.65
C ASN A 45 25.65 26.10 32.45
N ASP A 46 26.85 26.67 32.52
CA ASP A 46 27.11 27.96 33.19
C ASP A 46 26.42 29.13 32.47
N LEU A 47 26.42 29.14 31.13
CA LEU A 47 25.75 30.18 30.32
C LEU A 47 24.22 30.08 30.36
N CYS A 48 23.68 28.87 30.38
CA CYS A 48 22.24 28.62 30.40
C CYS A 48 21.65 28.64 31.81
N GLY A 49 22.48 28.51 32.86
CA GLY A 49 22.04 28.43 34.26
C GLY A 49 21.34 27.13 34.63
N ILE A 50 21.51 26.06 33.82
CA ILE A 50 20.83 24.76 33.97
C ILE A 50 21.85 23.73 34.48
N LYS A 51 21.58 23.10 35.62
CA LYS A 51 22.41 22.01 36.16
C LYS A 51 21.95 20.68 35.55
N GLU A 52 22.82 19.67 35.45
CA GLU A 52 22.43 18.34 34.95
C GLU A 52 21.25 17.73 35.73
N SER A 53 21.11 18.06 37.02
CA SER A 53 19.96 17.70 37.86
C SER A 53 18.61 18.18 37.32
N ASP A 54 18.61 19.23 36.50
CA ASP A 54 17.41 19.88 35.97
C ASP A 54 16.98 19.28 34.62
N THR A 55 17.81 18.42 34.03
CA THR A 55 17.54 17.75 32.75
C THR A 55 16.74 16.46 32.90
N GLY A 56 16.52 15.98 34.14
CA GLY A 56 15.73 14.78 34.43
C GLY A 56 16.32 13.47 33.87
N LEU A 57 17.57 13.48 33.41
CA LEU A 57 18.27 12.32 32.84
C LEU A 57 19.21 11.63 33.83
N ALA A 58 19.23 12.05 35.10
CA ALA A 58 19.95 11.32 36.14
C ALA A 58 19.28 9.96 36.38
N PRO A 59 20.03 8.84 36.46
CA PRO A 59 19.48 7.57 36.89
C PRO A 59 18.92 7.72 38.30
N LEU A 60 17.70 7.23 38.55
CA LEU A 60 17.15 7.17 39.91
C LEU A 60 18.14 6.43 40.83
N SER A 61 18.83 7.17 41.69
CA SER A 61 19.60 6.56 42.77
C SER A 61 18.63 5.92 43.75
N LYS A 62 18.89 4.68 44.13
CA LYS A 62 18.09 3.85 45.06
C LYS A 62 18.02 4.39 46.50
N GLN A 63 18.30 5.67 46.74
CA GLN A 63 18.33 6.26 48.08
C GLN A 63 17.10 7.12 48.43
N MET A 64 16.13 7.28 47.52
CA MET A 64 14.89 8.04 47.81
C MET A 64 13.74 7.21 48.45
N MET A 65 14.03 6.02 48.98
CA MET A 65 13.09 5.26 49.83
C MET A 65 13.49 5.32 51.31
N GLN A 66 13.92 6.48 51.80
CA GLN A 66 14.02 6.73 53.24
C GLN A 66 14.14 8.24 53.46
N GLU A 67 12.99 8.89 53.61
CA GLU A 67 12.72 10.02 54.51
C GLU A 67 11.46 10.74 54.03
N GLY A 68 10.41 10.64 54.82
CA GLY A 68 9.16 11.33 54.57
C GLY A 68 9.24 12.77 55.08
N GLN A 69 8.94 13.74 54.22
CA GLN A 69 8.17 14.94 54.57
C GLN A 69 7.75 15.71 53.30
N PRO A 70 6.58 16.39 53.30
CA PRO A 70 6.05 17.05 52.13
C PRO A 70 6.51 18.51 52.10
N LEU A 71 7.10 18.95 50.98
CA LEU A 71 7.26 20.38 50.69
C LEU A 71 6.57 20.71 49.37
N GLN A 72 5.52 21.52 49.49
CA GLN A 72 4.88 22.23 48.39
C GLN A 72 5.93 23.09 47.69
N VAL A 73 6.29 22.73 46.46
CA VAL A 73 7.04 23.60 45.56
C VAL A 73 6.17 23.80 44.33
N GLY A 74 5.85 25.07 44.06
CA GLY A 74 4.96 25.48 42.98
C GLY A 74 5.40 24.87 41.65
N TYR A 75 4.46 24.16 41.02
CA TYR A 75 4.56 23.78 39.62
C TYR A 75 4.62 25.05 38.77
N VAL A 76 5.81 25.58 38.53
CA VAL A 76 6.06 26.28 37.27
C VAL A 76 6.22 25.18 36.23
N SER A 77 5.09 24.59 35.82
CA SER A 77 5.04 23.62 34.72
C SER A 77 5.20 24.37 33.40
N CYS A 78 6.40 24.87 33.14
CA CYS A 78 6.78 25.31 31.81
C CYS A 78 7.55 24.19 31.08
N PHE A 79 7.05 22.95 31.16
CA PHE A 79 7.30 22.01 30.08
C PHE A 79 6.47 22.50 28.91
N ARG A 80 7.14 23.06 27.90
CA ARG A 80 6.53 23.47 26.63
C ARG A 80 5.89 22.23 25.99
N TYR A 81 4.63 21.96 26.29
CA TYR A 81 3.87 20.95 25.58
C TYR A 81 3.81 21.36 24.11
N ILE A 82 4.25 20.47 23.22
CA ILE A 82 4.05 20.65 21.78
C ILE A 82 2.53 20.72 21.56
N PRO A 83 2.00 21.80 20.97
CA PRO A 83 0.58 21.90 20.65
C PRO A 83 0.07 20.68 19.90
N ILE A 84 -1.17 20.25 20.20
CA ILE A 84 -1.77 19.05 19.60
C ILE A 84 -1.81 19.15 18.07
N ASP A 85 -2.06 20.35 17.53
CA ASP A 85 -2.12 20.57 16.09
C ASP A 85 -0.76 20.33 15.40
N LEU A 86 0.36 20.67 16.08
CA LEU A 86 1.69 20.36 15.58
C LEU A 86 1.97 18.85 15.66
N LEU A 87 1.54 18.16 16.72
CA LEU A 87 1.65 16.71 16.79
C LEU A 87 0.86 16.03 15.66
N MET A 88 -0.36 16.50 15.41
CA MET A 88 -1.18 16.00 14.30
C MET A 88 -0.50 16.22 12.95
N ASP A 89 0.07 17.40 12.68
CA ASP A 89 0.81 17.67 11.45
C ASP A 89 2.03 16.74 11.31
N ILE A 90 2.86 16.60 12.35
CA ILE A 90 4.02 15.70 12.35
C ILE A 90 3.59 14.25 12.09
N PHE A 91 2.62 13.74 12.86
CA PHE A 91 2.13 12.37 12.72
C PHE A 91 1.50 12.15 11.34
N SER A 92 0.79 13.13 10.80
CA SER A 92 0.17 13.04 9.47
C SER A 92 1.17 12.96 8.32
N ARG A 93 2.49 13.07 8.59
CA ARG A 93 3.57 13.01 7.58
C ARG A 93 4.42 11.73 7.65
N VAL A 94 4.25 10.90 8.68
CA VAL A 94 5.00 9.64 8.80
C VAL A 94 4.24 8.45 8.19
N PRO A 95 4.92 7.33 7.83
CA PRO A 95 4.27 6.11 7.37
C PRO A 95 3.37 5.47 8.43
N ALA A 96 2.40 4.66 8.00
CA ALA A 96 1.44 4.01 8.89
C ALA A 96 2.10 3.11 9.94
N LYS A 97 3.19 2.41 9.58
CA LYS A 97 3.96 1.59 10.53
C LYS A 97 4.48 2.42 11.71
N SER A 98 4.87 3.67 11.49
CA SER A 98 5.31 4.57 12.56
C SER A 98 4.13 5.01 13.43
N ILE A 99 2.98 5.33 12.82
CA ILE A 99 1.75 5.65 13.57
C ILE A 99 1.33 4.52 14.51
N ALA A 100 1.37 3.28 14.03
CA ALA A 100 1.05 2.11 14.85
C ALA A 100 1.96 2.03 16.09
N ARG A 101 3.25 2.34 15.96
CA ARG A 101 4.20 2.39 17.09
C ARG A 101 3.93 3.58 18.02
N PHE A 102 3.59 4.74 17.46
CA PHE A 102 3.31 5.96 18.22
C PHE A 102 2.09 5.81 19.14
N ARG A 103 1.09 5.00 18.76
CA ARG A 103 -0.03 4.64 19.65
C ARG A 103 0.42 3.99 20.96
N CYS A 104 1.54 3.27 20.96
CA CYS A 104 2.06 2.59 22.14
C CYS A 104 2.93 3.50 23.04
N VAL A 105 3.24 4.73 22.60
CA VAL A 105 4.16 5.63 23.33
C VAL A 105 3.46 6.31 24.52
N SER A 106 2.23 6.78 24.34
CA SER A 106 1.45 7.39 25.41
C SER A 106 -0.05 7.40 25.12
N LYS A 107 -0.88 7.46 26.18
CA LYS A 107 -2.34 7.61 26.07
C LYS A 107 -2.76 8.90 25.34
N LEU A 108 -1.98 9.98 25.48
CA LEU A 108 -2.24 11.22 24.76
C LEU A 108 -2.07 11.03 23.26
N TRP A 109 -1.00 10.37 22.84
CA TRP A 109 -0.73 10.12 21.42
C TRP A 109 -1.75 9.15 20.84
N GLU A 110 -2.08 8.08 21.56
CA GLU A 110 -3.18 7.19 21.19
C GLU A 110 -4.48 7.95 20.96
N SER A 111 -4.86 8.81 21.92
CA SER A 111 -6.06 9.66 21.82
C SER A 111 -6.04 10.54 20.57
N ILE A 112 -4.91 11.24 20.30
CA ILE A 112 -4.75 12.09 19.11
C ILE A 112 -4.89 11.26 17.82
N LEU A 113 -4.22 10.11 17.74
CA LEU A 113 -4.17 9.24 16.56
C LEU A 113 -5.49 8.50 16.29
N CYS A 114 -6.41 8.48 17.26
CA CYS A 114 -7.75 7.93 17.13
C CYS A 114 -8.79 8.97 16.67
N ARG A 115 -8.47 10.28 16.72
CA ARG A 115 -9.41 11.34 16.34
C ARG A 115 -9.82 11.25 14.85
N PRO A 116 -11.09 11.53 14.51
CA PRO A 116 -11.56 11.52 13.12
C PRO A 116 -10.84 12.53 12.21
N ASP A 117 -10.58 13.73 12.72
CA ASP A 117 -9.88 14.79 11.99
C ASP A 117 -8.42 14.44 11.70
N PHE A 118 -7.74 13.76 12.63
CA PHE A 118 -6.41 13.20 12.37
C PHE A 118 -6.44 12.16 11.24
N LYS A 119 -7.42 11.25 11.25
CA LYS A 119 -7.54 10.22 10.19
C LYS A 119 -7.80 10.84 8.83
N GLU A 120 -8.63 11.88 8.74
CA GLU A 120 -8.86 12.63 7.50
C GLU A 120 -7.60 13.37 7.04
N LEU A 121 -6.89 14.02 7.97
CA LEU A 121 -5.62 14.69 7.67
C LEU A 121 -4.57 13.70 7.18
N PHE A 122 -4.41 12.56 7.86
CA PHE A 122 -3.49 11.50 7.46
C PHE A 122 -3.80 10.98 6.06
N MET A 123 -5.08 10.75 5.74
CA MET A 123 -5.51 10.31 4.40
C MET A 123 -5.19 11.32 3.30
N THR A 124 -5.45 12.60 3.59
CA THR A 124 -5.12 13.70 2.68
C THR A 124 -3.63 13.74 2.42
N MET A 125 -2.83 13.71 3.48
CA MET A 125 -1.36 13.74 3.37
C MET A 125 -0.81 12.48 2.69
N SER A 126 -1.35 11.30 2.97
CA SER A 126 -0.94 10.05 2.32
C SER A 126 -1.20 10.08 0.81
N SER A 127 -2.27 10.77 0.38
CA SER A 127 -2.61 10.96 -1.04
C SER A 127 -1.69 11.96 -1.76
N ILE A 128 -1.03 12.86 -1.02
CA ILE A 128 -0.06 13.84 -1.55
C ILE A 128 1.35 13.25 -1.61
N ARG A 129 1.65 12.26 -0.76
CA ARG A 129 2.93 11.57 -0.75
C ARG A 129 3.14 10.75 -2.03
N PRO A 130 4.40 10.39 -2.35
CA PRO A 130 4.68 9.43 -3.40
C PRO A 130 3.88 8.14 -3.20
N PRO A 131 3.10 7.70 -4.22
CA PRO A 131 2.25 6.54 -4.09
C PRO A 131 3.05 5.26 -3.82
N LEU A 132 2.49 4.37 -3.01
CA LEU A 132 3.11 3.11 -2.67
C LEU A 132 2.71 2.02 -3.68
N LEU A 133 3.59 1.04 -3.82
CA LEU A 133 3.21 -0.28 -4.32
C LEU A 133 2.57 -1.06 -3.18
N LEU A 134 1.50 -1.79 -3.48
CA LEU A 134 0.91 -2.77 -2.57
C LEU A 134 1.04 -4.16 -3.19
N PHE A 135 1.56 -5.09 -2.42
CA PHE A 135 1.61 -6.52 -2.74
C PHE A 135 0.68 -7.26 -1.80
N THR A 136 -0.21 -8.06 -2.38
CA THR A 136 -1.11 -8.95 -1.64
C THR A 136 -0.82 -10.38 -2.04
N PHE A 137 -0.45 -11.19 -1.04
CA PHE A 137 -0.25 -12.63 -1.19
C PHE A 137 -1.44 -13.35 -0.57
N GLN A 138 -1.87 -14.43 -1.20
CA GLN A 138 -2.98 -15.26 -0.72
C GLN A 138 -2.50 -16.69 -0.52
N ASP A 139 -2.53 -17.20 0.71
CA ASP A 139 -2.18 -18.60 0.96
C ASP A 139 -3.31 -19.58 0.53
N ASP A 140 -3.04 -20.87 0.65
CA ASP A 140 -3.98 -21.93 0.26
C ASP A 140 -5.26 -21.94 1.12
N ASP A 141 -5.19 -21.43 2.34
CA ASP A 141 -6.32 -21.26 3.26
C ASP A 141 -7.15 -19.99 2.95
N GLY A 142 -6.67 -19.14 2.03
CA GLY A 142 -7.32 -17.90 1.61
C GLY A 142 -6.93 -16.67 2.43
N ASN A 143 -6.04 -16.80 3.43
CA ASN A 143 -5.57 -15.68 4.22
C ASN A 143 -4.78 -14.70 3.35
N LEU A 144 -4.92 -13.41 3.67
CA LEU A 144 -4.26 -12.35 2.92
C LEU A 144 -3.11 -11.74 3.72
N PHE A 145 -1.97 -11.59 3.03
CA PHE A 145 -0.78 -10.96 3.55
C PHE A 145 -0.49 -9.71 2.73
N PHE A 146 -0.52 -8.56 3.39
CA PHE A 146 -0.32 -7.27 2.75
C PHE A 146 1.06 -6.71 3.03
N PHE A 147 1.69 -6.21 1.98
CA PHE A 147 3.00 -5.58 2.03
C PHE A 147 2.98 -4.31 1.20
N SER A 148 3.58 -3.23 1.67
CA SER A 148 3.76 -2.02 0.87
C SER A 148 5.22 -1.64 0.71
N SER A 149 5.54 -0.94 -0.37
CA SER A 149 6.88 -0.41 -0.59
C SER A 149 6.77 0.95 -1.29
N PRO A 150 7.59 1.94 -0.92
CA PRO A 150 7.68 3.18 -1.68
C PRO A 150 8.19 2.89 -3.09
N HIS A 151 7.87 3.78 -4.03
CA HIS A 151 8.53 3.74 -5.32
C HIS A 151 10.05 3.92 -5.13
N PRO A 152 10.87 3.06 -5.76
CA PRO A 152 12.31 3.26 -5.74
C PRO A 152 12.64 4.59 -6.44
N GLN A 153 13.18 5.55 -5.69
CA GLN A 153 13.73 6.78 -6.26
C GLN A 153 15.15 6.49 -6.74
N ILE A 154 15.32 5.98 -7.97
CA ILE A 154 16.63 5.55 -8.44
C ILE A 154 16.92 6.07 -9.84
N PRO A 155 18.03 6.79 -10.06
CA PRO A 155 18.71 6.80 -11.34
C PRO A 155 19.51 5.50 -11.49
N CYS A 156 19.27 4.78 -12.58
CA CYS A 156 19.94 3.55 -13.00
C CYS A 156 21.40 3.41 -12.54
N ASN A 157 21.67 2.42 -11.67
CA ASN A 157 22.64 1.33 -11.88
C ASN A 157 22.66 0.41 -10.64
N GLU A 158 22.79 -0.90 -10.89
CA GLU A 158 22.88 -2.02 -9.94
C GLU A 158 21.58 -2.56 -9.31
N ASN A 159 21.63 -3.86 -8.99
CA ASN A 159 20.54 -4.71 -8.48
C ASN A 159 19.91 -4.09 -7.23
N THR A 160 18.90 -3.25 -7.44
CA THR A 160 18.15 -2.66 -6.35
C THR A 160 17.30 -3.73 -5.70
N SER A 161 17.42 -3.86 -4.39
CA SER A 161 16.46 -4.59 -3.58
C SER A 161 15.64 -3.65 -2.70
N LEU A 162 14.40 -4.02 -2.44
CA LEU A 162 13.51 -3.33 -1.52
C LEU A 162 13.00 -4.34 -0.50
N VAL A 163 13.05 -3.96 0.77
CA VAL A 163 12.39 -4.68 1.87
C VAL A 163 11.02 -4.01 2.09
N PRO A 164 9.91 -4.67 1.74
CA PRO A 164 8.61 -4.08 1.88
C PRO A 164 8.16 -4.07 3.35
N THR A 165 7.33 -3.09 3.69
CA THR A 165 6.66 -2.99 4.97
C THR A 165 5.51 -3.99 5.01
N ARG A 166 5.62 -5.01 5.86
CA ARG A 166 4.51 -5.93 6.16
C ARG A 166 3.45 -5.25 7.02
N TYR A 167 2.18 -5.41 6.66
CA TYR A 167 1.02 -5.04 7.47
C TYR A 167 0.39 -6.24 8.17
N HIS A 168 -0.76 -6.04 8.81
CA HIS A 168 -1.50 -7.07 9.52
C HIS A 168 -2.01 -8.16 8.57
N VAL A 169 -2.01 -9.39 9.07
CA VAL A 169 -2.58 -10.54 8.35
C VAL A 169 -4.09 -10.50 8.52
N GLN A 170 -4.80 -10.65 7.41
CA GLN A 170 -6.24 -10.83 7.46
C GLN A 170 -6.55 -12.33 7.39
N HIS A 171 -6.97 -12.89 8.53
CA HIS A 171 -7.44 -14.27 8.60
C HIS A 171 -8.83 -14.38 7.98
N THR A 172 -9.05 -15.41 7.17
CA THR A 172 -10.32 -15.61 6.49
C THR A 172 -10.79 -17.05 6.60
N THR A 173 -12.10 -17.22 6.76
CA THR A 173 -12.73 -18.55 6.82
C THR A 173 -13.22 -19.05 5.46
N ASP A 174 -13.16 -18.22 4.42
CA ASP A 174 -13.64 -18.56 3.08
C ASP A 174 -12.60 -18.19 2.02
N SER A 175 -12.53 -19.00 0.97
CA SER A 175 -11.70 -18.73 -0.19
C SER A 175 -12.26 -17.54 -0.97
N PHE A 176 -11.42 -16.57 -1.35
CA PHE A 176 -11.81 -15.40 -2.18
C PHE A 176 -11.19 -15.51 -3.57
N SER A 177 -11.94 -15.17 -4.62
CA SER A 177 -11.50 -15.35 -6.02
C SER A 177 -10.88 -14.12 -6.66
N GLU A 178 -11.41 -12.94 -6.32
CA GLU A 178 -11.06 -11.67 -6.95
C GLU A 178 -10.77 -10.61 -5.88
N ILE A 179 -9.59 -9.99 -6.00
CA ILE A 179 -9.17 -8.84 -5.19
C ILE A 179 -9.29 -7.62 -6.10
N GLY A 180 -10.25 -6.74 -5.81
CA GLY A 180 -10.41 -5.50 -6.56
C GLY A 180 -9.24 -4.56 -6.33
N SER A 181 -9.01 -3.63 -7.27
CA SER A 181 -7.97 -2.62 -7.13
C SER A 181 -8.20 -1.77 -5.87
N PRO A 182 -7.15 -1.48 -5.08
CA PRO A 182 -7.29 -0.68 -3.89
C PRO A 182 -7.71 0.75 -4.24
N LEU A 183 -8.59 1.33 -3.43
CA LEU A 183 -9.01 2.72 -3.56
C LEU A 183 -9.18 3.33 -2.18
N CYS A 184 -8.61 4.53 -1.97
CA CYS A 184 -8.63 5.21 -0.68
C CYS A 184 -8.12 4.33 0.48
N GLY A 185 -7.12 3.48 0.22
CA GLY A 185 -6.54 2.55 1.20
C GLY A 185 -7.43 1.36 1.59
N PHE A 186 -8.55 1.16 0.89
CA PHE A 186 -9.42 -0.01 1.07
C PHE A 186 -9.33 -0.95 -0.12
N ILE A 187 -9.59 -2.22 0.14
CA ILE A 187 -9.69 -3.26 -0.86
C ILE A 187 -11.07 -3.90 -0.73
N CYS A 188 -11.74 -4.11 -1.86
CA CYS A 188 -12.98 -4.88 -1.91
C CYS A 188 -12.71 -6.22 -2.57
N ARG A 189 -13.29 -7.28 -2.01
CA ARG A 189 -13.15 -8.64 -2.52
C ARG A 189 -14.47 -9.39 -2.48
N ARG A 190 -14.58 -10.39 -3.34
CA ARG A 190 -15.76 -11.27 -3.47
C ARG A 190 -15.46 -12.69 -3.04
N GLY A 191 -16.38 -13.30 -2.30
CA GLY A 191 -16.30 -14.71 -1.92
C GLY A 191 -16.27 -15.62 -3.14
N LYS A 192 -15.38 -16.63 -3.15
CA LYS A 192 -15.23 -17.57 -4.26
C LYS A 192 -16.46 -18.49 -4.38
N ARG A 193 -17.00 -18.96 -3.25
CA ARG A 193 -18.17 -19.85 -3.18
C ARG A 193 -19.47 -19.07 -3.01
N ASN A 194 -19.41 -17.96 -2.27
CA ASN A 194 -20.54 -17.10 -1.97
C ASN A 194 -20.50 -15.86 -2.86
N LEU A 195 -21.08 -15.97 -4.06
CA LEU A 195 -21.10 -14.90 -5.07
C LEU A 195 -21.92 -13.67 -4.62
N ASP A 196 -22.77 -13.80 -3.61
CA ASP A 196 -23.55 -12.72 -3.00
C ASP A 196 -22.77 -11.93 -1.93
N THR A 197 -21.57 -12.40 -1.55
CA THR A 197 -20.87 -11.93 -0.36
C THR A 197 -19.61 -11.15 -0.74
N MET A 198 -19.52 -9.93 -0.20
CA MET A 198 -18.41 -9.01 -0.42
C MET A 198 -17.81 -8.57 0.91
N VAL A 199 -16.50 -8.40 0.92
CA VAL A 199 -15.77 -7.94 2.10
C VAL A 199 -14.93 -6.73 1.70
N ILE A 200 -14.97 -5.70 2.52
CA ILE A 200 -14.01 -4.59 2.46
C ILE A 200 -13.00 -4.78 3.57
N CYS A 201 -11.73 -4.60 3.25
CA CYS A 201 -10.67 -4.60 4.25
C CYS A 201 -9.76 -3.38 4.11
N ASN A 202 -9.18 -3.01 5.25
CA ASN A 202 -8.12 -2.02 5.34
C ASN A 202 -6.80 -2.76 5.62
N PRO A 203 -5.86 -2.82 4.67
CA PRO A 203 -4.58 -3.52 4.85
C PRO A 203 -3.76 -3.01 6.04
N VAL A 204 -3.80 -1.70 6.32
CA VAL A 204 -3.00 -1.08 7.38
C VAL A 204 -3.50 -1.50 8.76
N THR A 205 -4.81 -1.39 8.99
CA THR A 205 -5.41 -1.72 10.28
C THR A 205 -5.68 -3.21 10.47
N GLY A 206 -5.72 -3.98 9.37
CA GLY A 206 -6.12 -5.40 9.38
C GLY A 206 -7.64 -5.60 9.57
N GLU A 207 -8.41 -4.53 9.70
CA GLU A 207 -9.85 -4.60 9.89
C GLU A 207 -10.55 -4.99 8.61
N SER A 208 -11.68 -5.69 8.75
CA SER A 208 -12.54 -6.01 7.63
C SER A 208 -14.00 -6.05 8.02
N VAL A 209 -14.86 -5.77 7.05
CA VAL A 209 -16.31 -5.83 7.20
C VAL A 209 -16.93 -6.58 6.03
N SER A 210 -17.85 -7.48 6.37
CA SER A 210 -18.74 -8.07 5.37
C SER A 210 -19.83 -7.07 5.03
N LEU A 211 -20.01 -6.81 3.75
CA LEU A 211 -21.13 -6.03 3.25
C LEU A 211 -22.44 -6.85 3.33
N PRO A 212 -23.61 -6.21 3.30
CA PRO A 212 -24.86 -6.93 3.13
C PRO A 212 -24.82 -7.81 1.89
N LYS A 213 -25.61 -8.87 1.89
CA LYS A 213 -25.68 -9.78 0.74
C LYS A 213 -26.31 -9.07 -0.46
N VAL A 214 -25.73 -9.33 -1.63
CA VAL A 214 -26.23 -8.87 -2.92
C VAL A 214 -27.42 -9.75 -3.33
N GLU A 215 -28.45 -9.14 -3.88
CA GLU A 215 -29.62 -9.86 -4.40
C GLU A 215 -29.28 -10.48 -5.76
N LEU A 216 -29.13 -11.81 -5.78
CA LEU A 216 -28.85 -12.58 -6.99
C LEU A 216 -30.16 -12.91 -7.72
N LYS A 217 -30.15 -12.79 -9.07
CA LYS A 217 -31.30 -13.17 -9.90
C LYS A 217 -31.38 -14.69 -10.11
N SER A 218 -30.23 -15.36 -10.15
CA SER A 218 -30.14 -16.81 -10.34
C SER A 218 -28.91 -17.39 -9.64
N ILE A 219 -28.81 -18.72 -9.58
CA ILE A 219 -27.65 -19.46 -9.05
C ILE A 219 -26.38 -19.19 -9.89
N ASN A 220 -26.54 -18.90 -11.17
CA ASN A 220 -25.44 -18.65 -12.11
C ASN A 220 -25.08 -17.16 -12.24
N THR A 221 -25.70 -16.30 -11.43
CA THR A 221 -25.40 -14.87 -11.45
C THR A 221 -24.04 -14.63 -10.80
N GLU A 222 -23.08 -14.23 -11.62
CA GLU A 222 -21.79 -13.72 -11.17
C GLU A 222 -21.93 -12.27 -10.70
N THR A 223 -21.08 -11.92 -9.74
CA THR A 223 -20.98 -10.54 -9.26
C THR A 223 -19.54 -10.06 -9.36
N ARG A 224 -19.35 -8.77 -9.63
CA ARG A 224 -18.04 -8.14 -9.57
C ARG A 224 -18.10 -6.80 -8.85
N PRO A 225 -17.42 -6.67 -7.70
CA PRO A 225 -17.37 -5.41 -6.97
C PRO A 225 -16.31 -4.47 -7.53
N TYR A 226 -16.63 -3.18 -7.53
CA TYR A 226 -15.74 -2.08 -7.85
C TYR A 226 -15.84 -1.01 -6.77
N LEU A 227 -14.69 -0.48 -6.35
CA LEU A 227 -14.64 0.70 -5.50
C LEU A 227 -14.67 1.96 -6.38
N GLY A 228 -15.49 2.92 -6.00
CA GLY A 228 -15.56 4.25 -6.61
C GLY A 228 -15.58 5.33 -5.54
N TYR A 229 -14.88 6.44 -5.77
CA TYR A 229 -14.78 7.55 -4.82
C TYR A 229 -15.29 8.84 -5.45
N ASP A 230 -16.25 9.51 -4.81
CA ASP A 230 -16.68 10.86 -5.18
C ASP A 230 -15.82 11.90 -4.45
N PRO A 231 -14.90 12.59 -5.14
CA PRO A 231 -14.00 13.56 -4.50
C PRO A 231 -14.71 14.82 -3.96
N VAL A 232 -15.91 15.16 -4.45
CA VAL A 232 -16.62 16.37 -4.01
C VAL A 232 -17.42 16.11 -2.75
N ARG A 233 -18.19 15.02 -2.70
CA ARG A 233 -18.89 14.61 -1.47
C ARG A 233 -17.98 13.87 -0.49
N LYS A 234 -16.75 13.54 -0.91
CA LYS A 234 -15.77 12.72 -0.21
C LYS A 234 -16.28 11.32 0.13
N GLN A 235 -17.13 10.75 -0.73
CA GLN A 235 -17.85 9.50 -0.49
C GLN A 235 -17.27 8.30 -1.20
N LEU A 236 -16.93 7.25 -0.44
CA LEU A 236 -16.60 5.94 -0.99
C LEU A 236 -17.87 5.09 -1.22
N LYS A 237 -17.98 4.52 -2.42
CA LYS A 237 -19.06 3.64 -2.85
C LYS A 237 -18.53 2.33 -3.41
N VAL A 238 -19.35 1.29 -3.30
CA VAL A 238 -19.14 -0.02 -3.91
C VAL A 238 -20.17 -0.19 -5.00
N LEU A 239 -19.74 -0.37 -6.25
CA LEU A 239 -20.59 -0.79 -7.36
C LEU A 239 -20.44 -2.30 -7.54
N CYS A 240 -21.53 -3.04 -7.46
CA CYS A 240 -21.60 -4.46 -7.78
C CYS A 240 -22.28 -4.63 -9.15
N ILE A 241 -21.50 -5.02 -10.15
CA ILE A 241 -22.03 -5.46 -11.44
C ILE A 241 -22.49 -6.91 -11.31
N LYS A 242 -23.71 -7.18 -11.75
CA LYS A 242 -24.27 -8.53 -11.85
C LYS A 242 -24.25 -8.94 -13.31
N SER A 243 -23.83 -10.16 -13.60
CA SER A 243 -23.77 -10.71 -14.95
C SER A 243 -24.07 -12.21 -14.93
N ASP A 244 -24.77 -12.70 -15.94
CA ASP A 244 -24.98 -14.14 -16.12
C ASP A 244 -24.19 -14.64 -17.34
N ASP A 245 -24.00 -15.95 -17.43
CA ASP A 245 -23.40 -16.60 -18.61
C ASP A 245 -24.23 -16.40 -19.88
N ILE A 246 -25.54 -16.19 -19.72
CA ILE A 246 -26.46 -15.94 -20.83
C ILE A 246 -26.32 -14.46 -21.23
N PRO A 247 -26.00 -14.17 -22.50
CA PRO A 247 -25.85 -12.80 -22.94
C PRO A 247 -27.13 -11.99 -22.72
N ASN A 248 -26.97 -10.72 -22.33
CA ASN A 248 -28.01 -9.71 -22.28
C ASN A 248 -29.17 -9.92 -21.28
N THR A 249 -28.98 -10.67 -20.20
CA THR A 249 -30.05 -10.94 -19.22
C THR A 249 -30.04 -10.04 -17.98
N CYS A 250 -28.90 -9.42 -17.66
CA CYS A 250 -28.73 -8.69 -16.41
C CYS A 250 -28.56 -7.18 -16.62
N ASP A 251 -29.67 -6.45 -16.50
CA ASP A 251 -29.78 -5.00 -16.56
C ASP A 251 -29.77 -4.30 -15.19
N GLU A 252 -29.88 -5.08 -14.11
CA GLU A 252 -29.91 -4.58 -12.75
C GLU A 252 -28.58 -4.80 -12.06
N HIS A 253 -28.02 -3.73 -11.51
CA HIS A 253 -26.80 -3.76 -10.71
C HIS A 253 -27.10 -3.17 -9.32
N GLN A 254 -26.18 -3.35 -8.39
CA GLN A 254 -26.35 -2.84 -7.04
C GLN A 254 -25.20 -1.94 -6.67
N VAL A 255 -25.47 -0.96 -5.82
CA VAL A 255 -24.45 -0.02 -5.38
C VAL A 255 -24.74 0.39 -3.94
N LEU A 256 -23.69 0.63 -3.18
CA LEU A 256 -23.75 0.87 -1.75
C LEU A 256 -22.78 1.99 -1.38
N THR A 257 -23.23 2.91 -0.52
CA THR A 257 -22.39 4.00 0.01
C THR A 257 -21.94 3.63 1.42
N LEU A 258 -20.64 3.75 1.70
CA LEU A 258 -20.05 3.22 2.93
C LEU A 258 -20.13 4.19 4.12
N GLU A 259 -20.30 5.49 3.86
CA GLU A 259 -20.21 6.52 4.91
C GLU A 259 -21.56 6.85 5.57
N ASN A 260 -22.69 6.56 4.91
CA ASN A 260 -24.00 7.04 5.36
C ASN A 260 -24.65 6.20 6.47
N GLY A 261 -23.96 5.18 7.00
CA GLY A 261 -24.47 4.31 8.08
C GLY A 261 -25.67 3.42 7.73
N ASN A 262 -26.36 3.69 6.61
CA ASN A 262 -27.33 2.82 5.98
C ASN A 262 -26.62 2.02 4.90
N HIS A 263 -26.08 0.87 5.30
CA HIS A 263 -25.45 -0.11 4.41
C HIS A 263 -26.52 -0.90 3.68
N LEU A 264 -27.33 -0.24 2.86
CA LEU A 264 -28.34 -0.89 2.04
C LEU A 264 -27.91 -0.79 0.59
N TRP A 265 -27.96 -1.94 -0.10
CA TRP A 265 -27.83 -1.97 -1.53
C TRP A 265 -29.02 -1.24 -2.15
N ARG A 266 -28.73 -0.35 -3.10
CA ARG A 266 -29.75 0.21 -3.97
C ARG A 266 -29.56 -0.35 -5.38
N THR A 267 -30.66 -0.74 -5.99
CA THR A 267 -30.67 -1.23 -7.37
C THR A 267 -30.56 -0.06 -8.34
N ILE A 268 -29.73 -0.23 -9.35
CA ILE A 268 -29.57 0.70 -10.46
C ILE A 268 -29.72 -0.06 -11.77
N GLN A 269 -30.27 0.62 -12.77
CA GLN A 269 -30.48 0.06 -14.10
C GLN A 269 -29.30 0.44 -15.01
N CYS A 270 -28.85 -0.52 -15.80
CA CYS A 270 -27.78 -0.36 -16.77
C CYS A 270 -28.02 -1.29 -17.97
N LYS A 271 -27.36 -1.00 -19.09
CA LYS A 271 -27.38 -1.93 -20.22
C LYS A 271 -26.64 -3.21 -19.80
N PRO A 272 -27.15 -4.41 -20.14
CA PRO A 272 -26.46 -5.65 -19.85
C PRO A 272 -25.05 -5.69 -20.44
N HIS A 273 -24.09 -6.14 -19.64
CA HIS A 273 -22.70 -6.33 -20.04
C HIS A 273 -21.99 -7.29 -19.07
N TYR A 274 -20.90 -7.90 -19.55
CA TYR A 274 -20.05 -8.77 -18.74
C TYR A 274 -18.72 -8.06 -18.42
N PRO A 275 -18.39 -7.80 -17.15
CA PRO A 275 -17.18 -7.07 -16.78
C PRO A 275 -15.90 -7.92 -16.95
N LYS A 276 -14.85 -7.32 -17.55
CA LYS A 276 -13.61 -8.03 -17.92
C LYS A 276 -12.39 -7.62 -17.10
N SER A 277 -12.29 -6.37 -16.66
CA SER A 277 -11.14 -5.85 -15.88
C SER A 277 -11.50 -5.47 -14.44
N ASP A 278 -10.50 -5.34 -13.57
CA ASP A 278 -10.64 -4.85 -12.17
C ASP A 278 -11.01 -3.36 -12.07
N GLY A 279 -10.88 -2.63 -13.16
CA GLY A 279 -11.31 -1.23 -13.27
C GLY A 279 -10.37 -0.23 -12.59
N ILE A 280 -10.64 1.05 -12.80
CA ILE A 280 -9.88 2.17 -12.24
C ILE A 280 -10.80 3.36 -11.99
N CYS A 281 -10.68 4.01 -10.82
CA CYS A 281 -11.41 5.23 -10.52
C CYS A 281 -10.51 6.45 -10.76
N ILE A 282 -10.90 7.32 -11.70
CA ILE A 282 -10.18 8.54 -12.07
C ILE A 282 -11.14 9.72 -11.90
N ASP A 283 -10.82 10.61 -10.97
CA ASP A 283 -11.55 11.86 -10.71
C ASP A 283 -13.09 11.69 -10.60
N GLY A 284 -13.53 10.74 -9.78
CA GLY A 284 -14.95 10.47 -9.56
C GLY A 284 -15.63 9.60 -10.61
N ILE A 285 -14.93 9.19 -11.67
CA ILE A 285 -15.44 8.27 -12.68
C ILE A 285 -14.73 6.94 -12.59
N LEU A 286 -15.51 5.87 -12.38
CA LEU A 286 -15.03 4.49 -12.43
C LEU A 286 -15.07 3.97 -13.86
N TYR A 287 -13.95 3.46 -14.35
CA TYR A 287 -13.80 2.88 -15.68
C TYR A 287 -13.46 1.39 -15.58
N TYR A 288 -14.12 0.55 -16.37
CA TYR A 288 -13.75 -0.86 -16.52
C TYR A 288 -14.08 -1.37 -17.91
N THR A 289 -13.33 -2.35 -18.41
CA THR A 289 -13.60 -2.99 -19.69
C THR A 289 -14.74 -4.00 -19.55
N ALA A 290 -15.56 -4.12 -20.59
CA ALA A 290 -16.66 -5.07 -20.64
C ALA A 290 -16.86 -5.66 -22.05
N GLY A 291 -17.52 -6.81 -22.09
CA GLY A 291 -18.00 -7.49 -23.29
C GLY A 291 -19.50 -7.77 -23.21
N PHE A 292 -20.04 -8.47 -24.21
CA PHE A 292 -21.44 -8.91 -24.23
C PHE A 292 -21.69 -10.14 -23.34
N ASP A 293 -20.68 -10.98 -23.17
CA ASP A 293 -20.71 -12.19 -22.36
C ASP A 293 -19.29 -12.59 -21.90
N MET A 294 -19.18 -13.67 -21.13
CA MET A 294 -17.93 -14.18 -20.58
C MET A 294 -16.89 -14.56 -21.65
N ARG A 295 -17.32 -15.02 -22.83
CA ARG A 295 -16.44 -15.50 -23.91
C ARG A 295 -16.12 -14.40 -24.93
N ALA A 296 -16.96 -13.39 -25.01
CA ALA A 296 -16.78 -12.24 -25.88
C ALA A 296 -15.49 -11.48 -25.52
N ARG A 297 -14.87 -10.87 -26.55
CA ARG A 297 -13.79 -9.91 -26.35
C ARG A 297 -14.32 -8.62 -25.72
N VAL A 298 -13.39 -7.82 -25.19
CA VAL A 298 -13.68 -6.44 -24.79
C VAL A 298 -14.27 -5.68 -25.99
N SER A 299 -15.51 -5.22 -25.84
CA SER A 299 -16.24 -4.46 -26.86
C SER A 299 -16.48 -3.01 -26.44
N MET A 300 -16.37 -2.70 -25.14
CA MET A 300 -16.58 -1.36 -24.61
C MET A 300 -15.78 -1.13 -23.32
N VAL A 301 -15.57 0.14 -23.01
CA VAL A 301 -15.25 0.60 -21.65
C VAL A 301 -16.52 1.20 -21.07
N VAL A 302 -16.95 0.69 -19.92
CA VAL A 302 -18.04 1.24 -19.15
C VAL A 302 -17.48 2.33 -18.24
N CYS A 303 -18.19 3.45 -18.17
CA CYS A 303 -17.88 4.54 -17.25
C CYS A 303 -19.06 4.70 -16.30
N PHE A 304 -18.78 4.74 -15.01
CA PHE A 304 -19.76 4.97 -13.97
C PHE A 304 -19.38 6.22 -13.19
N ASP A 305 -20.19 7.27 -13.30
CA ASP A 305 -20.04 8.47 -12.47
C ASP A 305 -20.47 8.13 -11.04
N VAL A 306 -19.53 8.16 -10.10
CA VAL A 306 -19.77 7.75 -8.71
C VAL A 306 -20.75 8.69 -8.01
N ARG A 307 -20.76 9.98 -8.37
CA ARG A 307 -21.62 10.99 -7.74
C ARG A 307 -23.04 10.90 -8.25
N SER A 308 -23.20 10.97 -9.57
CA SER A 308 -24.52 10.97 -10.22
C SER A 308 -25.09 9.56 -10.40
N GLU A 309 -24.24 8.55 -10.24
CA GLU A 309 -24.58 7.12 -10.28
C GLU A 309 -25.13 6.71 -11.64
N LYS A 310 -24.62 7.35 -12.70
CA LYS A 310 -25.02 7.17 -14.08
C LYS A 310 -23.93 6.44 -14.87
N PHE A 311 -24.39 5.59 -15.77
CA PHE A 311 -23.51 4.89 -16.71
C PHE A 311 -23.40 5.64 -18.03
N SER A 312 -22.20 5.62 -18.60
CA SER A 312 -21.91 5.93 -19.99
C SER A 312 -20.97 4.88 -20.57
N PHE A 313 -20.84 4.86 -21.90
CA PHE A 313 -20.14 3.78 -22.60
C PHE A 313 -19.24 4.33 -23.69
N ILE A 314 -18.02 3.82 -23.77
CA ILE A 314 -17.06 4.12 -24.82
C ILE A 314 -16.87 2.83 -25.62
N ASN A 315 -17.43 2.79 -26.82
CA ASN A 315 -17.33 1.62 -27.68
C ASN A 315 -15.88 1.42 -28.13
N ILE A 316 -15.35 0.21 -28.04
CA ILE A 316 -13.99 -0.07 -28.51
C ILE A 316 -14.05 -0.47 -29.99
N HIS A 317 -13.28 0.24 -30.81
CA HIS A 317 -13.20 -0.07 -32.23
C HIS A 317 -12.56 -1.45 -32.45
N VAL A 318 -13.11 -2.27 -33.36
CA VAL A 318 -12.65 -3.65 -33.60
C VAL A 318 -11.13 -3.77 -33.84
N PHE A 319 -10.54 -2.77 -34.49
CA PHE A 319 -9.09 -2.68 -34.77
C PHE A 319 -8.19 -2.40 -33.55
N MET A 320 -8.75 -2.00 -32.40
CA MET A 320 -7.96 -1.86 -31.18
C MET A 320 -7.54 -3.24 -30.64
N LEU A 321 -8.34 -4.29 -30.88
CA LEU A 321 -8.04 -5.66 -30.46
C LEU A 321 -7.72 -5.75 -28.95
N MET A 322 -8.47 -5.00 -28.13
CA MET A 322 -8.42 -5.12 -26.67
C MET A 322 -8.92 -6.49 -26.23
N ASN A 323 -8.29 -7.07 -25.23
CA ASN A 323 -8.66 -8.34 -24.64
C ASN A 323 -8.62 -8.28 -23.11
N ASP A 324 -8.88 -9.41 -22.47
CA ASP A 324 -9.02 -9.51 -21.01
C ASP A 324 -7.70 -9.26 -20.26
N SER A 325 -6.55 -9.20 -20.94
CA SER A 325 -5.26 -8.80 -20.35
C SER A 325 -4.95 -7.31 -20.49
N CYS A 326 -5.89 -6.52 -20.99
CA CYS A 326 -5.77 -5.07 -21.07
C CYS A 326 -5.89 -4.43 -19.67
N THR A 327 -4.90 -3.62 -19.30
CA THR A 327 -4.88 -2.87 -18.04
C THR A 327 -5.24 -1.42 -18.29
N LEU A 328 -6.30 -0.93 -17.66
CA LEU A 328 -6.66 0.48 -17.67
C LEU A 328 -5.75 1.26 -16.71
N ILE A 329 -5.34 2.45 -17.11
CA ILE A 329 -4.42 3.30 -16.34
C ILE A 329 -4.89 4.75 -16.29
N ASN A 330 -4.49 5.46 -15.25
CA ASN A 330 -4.60 6.91 -15.20
C ASN A 330 -3.35 7.52 -15.83
N TYR A 331 -3.47 8.05 -17.05
CA TYR A 331 -2.38 8.72 -17.74
C TYR A 331 -2.60 10.24 -17.69
N LYS A 332 -1.96 10.90 -16.72
CA LYS A 332 -2.02 12.37 -16.55
C LYS A 332 -3.46 12.90 -16.47
N GLY A 333 -4.31 12.22 -15.71
CA GLY A 333 -5.74 12.54 -15.54
C GLY A 333 -6.64 12.05 -16.67
N LYS A 334 -6.10 11.38 -17.70
CA LYS A 334 -6.87 10.80 -18.80
C LYS A 334 -6.89 9.28 -18.70
N LEU A 335 -7.96 8.68 -19.21
CA LEU A 335 -8.03 7.23 -19.34
C LEU A 335 -7.01 6.74 -20.38
N GLY A 336 -6.11 5.87 -19.94
CA GLY A 336 -5.19 5.12 -20.79
C GLY A 336 -5.45 3.63 -20.69
N ALA A 337 -4.88 2.87 -21.63
CA ALA A 337 -4.94 1.42 -21.63
C ALA A 337 -3.61 0.84 -22.14
N LEU A 338 -3.14 -0.23 -21.50
CA LEU A 338 -1.91 -0.93 -21.83
C LEU A 338 -2.19 -2.40 -22.07
N GLN A 339 -1.57 -2.98 -23.11
CA GLN A 339 -1.70 -4.41 -23.41
C GLN A 339 -0.50 -4.94 -24.18
N PHE A 340 -0.01 -6.13 -23.84
CA PHE A 340 0.95 -6.84 -24.68
C PHE A 340 0.27 -7.50 -25.90
N THR A 341 0.96 -7.52 -27.03
CA THR A 341 0.52 -8.32 -28.18
C THR A 341 0.65 -9.82 -27.89
N CYS A 342 -0.31 -10.60 -28.36
CA CYS A 342 -0.28 -12.06 -28.24
C CYS A 342 0.82 -12.70 -29.11
N LEU A 343 1.13 -12.09 -30.25
CA LEU A 343 2.09 -12.62 -31.23
C LEU A 343 3.51 -12.15 -30.92
N SER A 344 4.46 -13.03 -31.25
CA SER A 344 5.90 -12.75 -31.22
C SER A 344 6.35 -11.99 -32.48
N PRO A 345 7.27 -11.00 -32.37
CA PRO A 345 7.83 -10.48 -31.12
C PRO A 345 6.77 -9.71 -30.31
N LYS A 346 6.71 -9.95 -28.98
CA LYS A 346 5.79 -9.22 -28.10
C LYS A 346 6.08 -7.73 -28.20
N ARG A 347 5.02 -6.93 -28.28
CA ARG A 347 5.05 -5.46 -28.27
C ARG A 347 4.06 -4.95 -27.25
N LEU A 348 4.33 -3.78 -26.68
CA LEU A 348 3.40 -3.10 -25.80
C LEU A 348 2.55 -2.13 -26.63
N ARG A 349 1.23 -2.30 -26.58
CA ARG A 349 0.27 -1.34 -27.12
C ARG A 349 -0.15 -0.40 -26.00
N PHE A 350 -0.16 0.89 -26.32
CA PHE A 350 -0.58 1.94 -25.43
C PHE A 350 -1.63 2.79 -26.12
N TRP A 351 -2.79 2.94 -25.49
CA TRP A 351 -3.85 3.83 -25.94
C TRP A 351 -4.11 4.91 -24.90
N VAL A 352 -4.43 6.12 -25.38
CA VAL A 352 -4.88 7.23 -24.53
C VAL A 352 -6.17 7.79 -25.12
N LEU A 353 -7.19 7.94 -24.29
CA LEU A 353 -8.44 8.56 -24.68
C LEU A 353 -8.25 10.07 -24.78
N VAL A 354 -8.45 10.61 -25.98
CA VAL A 354 -8.34 12.05 -26.24
C VAL A 354 -9.70 12.72 -26.08
N ASN A 355 -10.76 12.08 -26.55
CA ASN A 355 -12.12 12.58 -26.44
C ASN A 355 -13.10 11.42 -26.23
N ALA A 356 -13.77 11.39 -25.08
CA ALA A 356 -14.73 10.35 -24.73
C ALA A 356 -16.00 10.39 -25.60
N GLU A 357 -16.57 11.58 -25.83
CA GLU A 357 -17.82 11.77 -26.58
C GLU A 357 -17.70 11.33 -28.04
N LYS A 358 -16.58 11.68 -28.66
CA LYS A 358 -16.26 11.32 -30.06
C LYS A 358 -15.55 9.98 -30.17
N ASN A 359 -15.25 9.32 -29.05
CA ASN A 359 -14.54 8.05 -28.99
C ASN A 359 -13.18 8.09 -29.73
N ILE A 360 -12.40 9.15 -29.52
CA ILE A 360 -11.11 9.36 -30.18
C ILE A 360 -10.00 8.87 -29.26
N TRP A 361 -9.24 7.90 -29.76
CA TRP A 361 -8.08 7.32 -29.09
C TRP A 361 -6.81 7.57 -29.88
N THR A 362 -5.73 7.91 -29.19
CA THR A 362 -4.37 7.81 -29.75
C THR A 362 -3.79 6.44 -29.46
N LYS A 363 -3.06 5.87 -30.41
CA LYS A 363 -2.45 4.54 -30.29
C LYS A 363 -0.96 4.62 -30.56
N CYS A 364 -0.17 4.10 -29.64
CA CYS A 364 1.28 3.92 -29.76
C CYS A 364 1.64 2.44 -29.59
N ILE A 365 2.68 1.99 -30.27
CA ILE A 365 3.19 0.62 -30.18
C ILE A 365 4.68 0.69 -29.88
N TYR A 366 5.09 0.10 -28.76
CA TYR A 366 6.47 0.08 -28.30
C TYR A 366 7.05 -1.33 -28.47
N ALA A 367 8.24 -1.40 -29.07
CA ALA A 367 9.03 -2.61 -29.07
C ALA A 367 9.60 -2.84 -27.66
N LEU A 368 9.68 -4.10 -27.25
CA LEU A 368 10.33 -4.47 -26.00
C LEU A 368 11.85 -4.37 -26.13
N PRO A 369 12.58 -4.10 -25.04
CA PRO A 369 14.04 -4.00 -25.06
C PRO A 369 14.69 -5.30 -25.57
N PRO A 370 15.86 -5.24 -26.21
CA PRO A 370 16.54 -6.42 -26.77
C PRO A 370 16.79 -7.55 -25.77
N LEU A 371 17.04 -7.20 -24.50
CA LEU A 371 17.33 -8.14 -23.41
C LEU A 371 16.07 -8.65 -22.67
N TRP A 372 14.87 -8.38 -23.18
CA TRP A 372 13.60 -8.76 -22.55
C TRP A 372 13.55 -10.23 -22.16
N ASN A 373 13.82 -11.13 -23.12
CA ASN A 373 13.76 -12.57 -22.88
C ASN A 373 14.82 -13.04 -21.87
N ASN A 374 15.98 -12.40 -21.83
CA ASN A 374 17.05 -12.75 -20.88
C ASN A 374 16.70 -12.30 -19.45
N LEU A 375 16.04 -11.15 -19.32
CA LEU A 375 15.68 -10.57 -18.02
C LEU A 375 14.44 -11.21 -17.41
N VAL A 376 13.44 -11.50 -18.24
CA VAL A 376 12.14 -12.05 -17.81
C VAL A 376 12.14 -13.58 -17.82
N GLN A 377 13.02 -14.19 -18.64
CA GLN A 377 13.14 -15.64 -18.81
C GLN A 377 11.79 -16.30 -19.09
N HIS A 378 11.41 -17.32 -18.32
CA HIS A 378 10.13 -18.04 -18.42
C HIS A 378 9.02 -17.42 -17.54
N THR A 379 9.21 -16.20 -17.03
CA THR A 379 8.24 -15.59 -16.12
C THR A 379 7.14 -14.87 -16.88
N GLU A 380 5.88 -15.16 -16.54
CA GLU A 380 4.76 -14.37 -17.04
C GLU A 380 4.61 -13.08 -16.23
N LEU A 381 4.65 -11.94 -16.93
CA LEU A 381 4.49 -10.62 -16.34
C LEU A 381 3.10 -10.05 -16.67
N ALA A 382 2.43 -9.57 -15.63
CA ALA A 382 1.23 -8.77 -15.74
C ALA A 382 1.58 -7.28 -15.72
N ILE A 383 0.82 -6.48 -16.46
CA ILE A 383 0.91 -5.02 -16.38
C ILE A 383 0.17 -4.58 -15.13
N VAL A 384 0.85 -3.86 -14.25
CA VAL A 384 0.26 -3.30 -13.03
C VAL A 384 -0.33 -1.92 -13.32
N GLY A 385 0.39 -1.12 -14.09
CA GLY A 385 -0.01 0.25 -14.42
C GLY A 385 1.15 1.07 -14.96
N MET A 386 1.08 2.38 -14.79
CA MET A 386 2.12 3.32 -15.20
C MET A 386 2.35 4.37 -14.10
N THR A 387 3.60 4.68 -13.82
CA THR A 387 3.99 5.72 -12.86
C THR A 387 3.72 7.12 -13.41
N ASP A 388 3.71 8.14 -12.55
CA ASP A 388 3.59 9.54 -12.98
C ASP A 388 4.77 9.96 -13.88
N GLY A 389 5.93 9.30 -13.72
CA GLY A 389 7.11 9.45 -14.57
C GLY A 389 6.99 8.79 -15.95
N GLY A 390 5.87 8.10 -16.24
CA GLY A 390 5.64 7.45 -17.53
C GLY A 390 6.25 6.06 -17.67
N GLU A 391 6.72 5.46 -16.58
CA GLU A 391 7.30 4.12 -16.57
C GLU A 391 6.19 3.08 -16.39
N VAL A 392 6.19 2.05 -17.23
CA VAL A 392 5.24 0.94 -17.13
C VAL A 392 5.71 -0.02 -16.06
N VAL A 393 4.88 -0.24 -15.04
CA VAL A 393 5.17 -1.17 -13.95
C VAL A 393 4.63 -2.54 -14.28
N LEU A 394 5.49 -3.55 -14.19
CA LEU A 394 5.16 -4.94 -14.45
C LEU A 394 5.47 -5.79 -13.22
N SER A 395 4.64 -6.79 -12.97
CA SER A 395 4.80 -7.68 -11.82
C SER A 395 4.62 -9.13 -12.23
N GLN A 396 5.27 -10.02 -11.51
CA GLN A 396 5.13 -11.46 -11.67
C GLN A 396 3.77 -11.90 -11.13
N TYR A 397 3.08 -12.78 -11.86
CA TYR A 397 1.79 -13.32 -11.43
C TYR A 397 1.93 -14.34 -10.28
N CYS A 398 3.04 -15.07 -10.26
CA CYS A 398 3.33 -16.11 -9.28
C CYS A 398 4.82 -16.10 -8.92
N LEU A 399 5.15 -16.18 -7.62
CA LEU A 399 6.54 -16.34 -7.18
C LEU A 399 7.01 -17.77 -7.44
N ILE A 400 8.05 -17.95 -8.26
CA ILE A 400 8.70 -19.26 -8.40
C ILE A 400 10.05 -19.29 -7.64
N TYR A 401 10.85 -18.23 -7.77
CA TYR A 401 12.18 -18.14 -7.17
C TYR A 401 12.34 -16.92 -6.26
N ALA A 402 12.51 -15.75 -6.88
CA ALA A 402 12.57 -14.45 -6.22
C ALA A 402 11.55 -13.51 -6.85
N PHE A 403 11.02 -12.59 -6.04
CA PHE A 403 10.00 -11.65 -6.49
C PHE A 403 10.66 -10.41 -7.09
N TYR A 404 10.30 -10.09 -8.33
CA TYR A 404 10.80 -8.89 -9.01
C TYR A 404 9.66 -8.03 -9.53
N ILE A 405 9.83 -6.72 -9.38
CA ILE A 405 9.05 -5.70 -10.08
C ILE A 405 9.91 -5.13 -11.19
N TYR A 406 9.32 -4.93 -12.37
CA TYR A 406 10.01 -4.39 -13.53
C TYR A 406 9.43 -3.04 -13.91
N TYR A 407 10.31 -2.11 -14.24
CA TYR A 407 9.98 -0.76 -14.70
C TYR A 407 10.46 -0.63 -16.14
N PHE A 408 9.51 -0.48 -17.05
CA PHE A 408 9.79 -0.28 -18.46
C PHE A 408 9.58 1.19 -18.83
N ASN A 409 10.66 1.90 -19.09
CA ASN A 409 10.60 3.30 -19.50
C ASN A 409 10.32 3.37 -21.01
N LEU A 410 9.22 4.04 -21.39
CA LEU A 410 8.79 4.11 -22.79
C LEU A 410 9.67 5.01 -23.67
N GLU A 411 10.36 5.99 -23.07
CA GLU A 411 11.19 6.97 -23.79
C GLU A 411 12.59 6.40 -24.06
N SER A 412 13.28 5.95 -23.01
CA SER A 412 14.62 5.36 -23.11
C SER A 412 14.60 3.91 -23.62
N LYS A 413 13.43 3.26 -23.58
CA LYS A 413 13.25 1.82 -23.86
C LYS A 413 14.09 0.93 -22.94
N SER A 414 14.48 1.42 -21.76
CA SER A 414 15.20 0.66 -20.75
C SER A 414 14.24 -0.14 -19.87
N LEU A 415 14.69 -1.31 -19.44
CA LEU A 415 13.98 -2.14 -18.46
C LEU A 415 14.84 -2.28 -17.21
N THR A 416 14.32 -1.80 -16.09
CA THR A 416 14.93 -1.94 -14.77
C THR A 416 14.15 -3.00 -13.99
N ARG A 417 14.84 -3.86 -13.23
CA ARG A 417 14.18 -4.80 -12.32
C ARG A 417 14.61 -4.52 -10.88
N VAL A 418 13.69 -4.67 -9.96
CA VAL A 418 13.90 -4.44 -8.53
C VAL A 418 13.45 -5.70 -7.78
N GLN A 419 14.35 -6.26 -6.98
CA GLN A 419 14.04 -7.42 -6.15
C GLN A 419 13.25 -6.99 -4.93
N ILE A 420 12.16 -7.68 -4.63
CA ILE A 420 11.44 -7.53 -3.37
C ILE A 420 11.91 -8.67 -2.45
N GLN A 421 12.49 -8.31 -1.31
CA GLN A 421 13.03 -9.23 -0.31
C GLN A 421 12.00 -9.57 0.78
N ASP A 422 12.31 -10.56 1.61
CA ASP A 422 11.50 -10.99 2.77
C ASP A 422 10.09 -11.49 2.42
N VAL A 423 9.91 -11.98 1.19
CA VAL A 423 8.66 -12.54 0.67
C VAL A 423 8.83 -13.95 0.13
N GLU A 424 10.01 -14.55 0.28
CA GLU A 424 10.36 -15.89 -0.20
C GLU A 424 9.53 -17.01 0.45
N MET A 425 8.89 -16.73 1.59
CA MET A 425 7.95 -17.63 2.24
C MET A 425 6.67 -17.86 1.42
N PHE A 426 6.36 -16.98 0.46
CA PHE A 426 5.18 -17.08 -0.43
C PHE A 426 5.52 -17.69 -1.80
N LYS A 427 6.48 -18.61 -1.86
CA LYS A 427 6.77 -19.34 -3.09
C LYS A 427 5.56 -20.15 -3.53
N ARG A 428 5.30 -20.14 -4.84
CA ARG A 428 4.16 -20.76 -5.53
C ARG A 428 2.81 -20.14 -5.18
N THR A 429 2.82 -18.97 -4.53
CA THR A 429 1.63 -18.19 -4.21
C THR A 429 1.36 -17.16 -5.31
N ARG A 430 0.06 -16.96 -5.61
CA ARG A 430 -0.40 -15.86 -6.47
C ARG A 430 -0.16 -14.52 -5.80
N VAL A 431 0.34 -13.54 -6.57
CA VAL A 431 0.57 -12.18 -6.09
C VAL A 431 -0.33 -11.21 -6.82
N TYR A 432 -0.99 -10.34 -6.07
CA TYR A 432 -1.70 -9.19 -6.61
C TYR A 432 -0.88 -7.94 -6.29
N THR A 433 -0.43 -7.28 -7.34
CA THR A 433 0.34 -6.04 -7.23
C THR A 433 -0.55 -4.89 -7.66
N SER A 434 -0.60 -3.84 -6.85
CA SER A 434 -1.34 -2.62 -7.14
C SER A 434 -0.43 -1.41 -7.07
N LEU A 435 -0.66 -0.47 -7.98
CA LEU A 435 0.02 0.81 -8.04
C LEU A 435 -0.89 1.90 -7.45
N GLY A 436 -0.30 2.95 -6.88
CA GLY A 436 -1.10 4.08 -6.39
C GLY A 436 -1.69 3.85 -4.99
N TYR A 437 -1.16 2.91 -4.21
CA TYR A 437 -1.71 2.61 -2.89
C TYR A 437 -1.44 3.76 -1.91
N VAL A 438 -2.49 4.12 -1.18
CA VAL A 438 -2.50 5.16 -0.15
C VAL A 438 -2.81 4.49 1.18
N GLU A 439 -2.07 4.84 2.22
CA GLU A 439 -2.30 4.29 3.56
C GLU A 439 -3.51 4.97 4.22
N ASN A 440 -4.36 4.19 4.89
CA ASN A 440 -5.57 4.69 5.54
C ASN A 440 -5.72 4.15 6.97
N PHE A 441 -6.09 5.02 7.92
CA PHE A 441 -6.40 4.67 9.31
C PHE A 441 -7.88 4.79 9.69
N LYS A 442 -8.75 5.13 8.73
CA LYS A 442 -10.19 5.07 8.92
C LYS A 442 -10.57 3.65 9.32
N LEU A 443 -11.30 3.56 10.41
CA LEU A 443 -11.74 2.29 10.97
C LEU A 443 -12.99 1.85 10.22
N ILE A 444 -13.14 0.54 10.10
CA ILE A 444 -14.32 -0.09 9.50
C ILE A 444 -15.13 -0.72 10.62
N THR A 445 -16.06 0.01 11.24
CA THR A 445 -16.92 -0.54 12.30
C THR A 445 -18.36 -0.67 11.82
N GLN A 446 -18.90 -1.90 11.82
CA GLN A 446 -20.29 -2.19 11.44
C GLN A 446 -20.72 -1.57 10.11
N GLY A 447 -19.82 -1.56 9.13
CA GLY A 447 -20.04 -1.02 7.79
C GLY A 447 -19.75 0.48 7.64
N ARG A 448 -19.63 1.22 8.75
CA ARG A 448 -19.34 2.66 8.73
C ARG A 448 -17.85 2.89 8.57
N LEU A 449 -17.50 3.80 7.66
CA LEU A 449 -16.18 4.40 7.58
C LEU A 449 -16.15 5.64 8.48
N PHE A 450 -15.33 5.60 9.54
CA PHE A 450 -15.09 6.74 10.45
C PHE A 450 -13.71 7.35 10.24
#